data_AF-A0A3L8GNA6-F1
#
_entry.id   AF-A0A3L8GNA6-F1
#
_cell.length_a   1.000
_cell.length_b   1.000
_cell.length_c   1.000
_cell.angle_alpha   90.00
_cell.angle_beta   90.00
_cell.angle_gamma   90.00
#
_symmetry.space_group_name_H-M   'P 1'
#
loop_
_entity.id
_entity.type
_entity.pdbx_description
1 polymer ?
#
loop_
_entity_poly.entity_id
_entity_poly.type
_entity_poly.pdbx_seq_one_letter_code
_entity_poly.pdbx_strand_id
1 'polypeptide(L)'
;MTKLQTLIEQEFTKVKKEGASTRSDPDWSKEQEDVSDLKREIEALEEMVAYLEPYKGMFESLARPLYDWLLYGKVNIEELPLESRMFSHAYTYAWRYAEAKHDETYGMAIIDLLQSDMTELVQLGKLDQEAYGGYLKQWMDYLSRGLSAFKESKDYDNYFLKLQKSYKELFEEYIGDMEDNRDWVSLL
;
A
#
# COMPACT_ATOMS: atom_id res chain seq x y z
N MET A 1 -1.18 25.87 -1.14
CA MET A 1 -0.55 24.54 -1.06
C MET A 1 0.01 24.40 0.34
N THR A 2 -0.39 23.38 1.09
CA THR A 2 0.07 23.19 2.48
C THR A 2 1.47 22.55 2.50
N LYS A 3 2.23 22.74 3.58
CA LYS A 3 3.57 22.13 3.73
C LYS A 3 3.50 20.60 3.58
N LEU A 4 2.46 19.98 4.13
CA LEU A 4 2.20 18.55 3.94
C LEU A 4 2.02 18.14 2.46
N GLN A 5 1.30 18.93 1.65
CA GLN A 5 1.14 18.62 0.22
C GLN A 5 2.49 18.61 -0.51
N THR A 6 3.37 19.55 -0.16
CA THR A 6 4.72 19.63 -0.73
C THR A 6 5.56 18.41 -0.37
N LEU A 7 5.49 17.94 0.89
CA LEU A 7 6.22 16.74 1.34
C LEU A 7 5.72 15.47 0.63
N ILE A 8 4.39 15.33 0.46
CA ILE A 8 3.80 14.22 -0.31
C ILE A 8 4.31 14.24 -1.77
N GLU A 9 4.36 15.41 -2.40
CA GLU A 9 4.87 15.56 -3.77
C GLU A 9 6.35 15.18 -3.90
N GLN A 10 7.17 15.55 -2.92
CA GLN A 10 8.59 15.22 -2.88
C GLN A 10 8.83 13.70 -2.79
N GLU A 11 8.14 13.02 -1.87
CA GLU A 11 8.24 11.56 -1.72
C GLU A 11 7.75 10.84 -2.98
N PHE A 12 6.62 11.27 -3.55
CA PHE A 12 6.12 10.71 -4.81
C PHE A 12 7.13 10.86 -5.96
N THR A 13 7.73 12.05 -6.08
CA THR A 13 8.72 12.34 -7.13
C THR A 13 10.01 11.54 -6.94
N LYS A 14 10.44 11.31 -5.70
CA LYS A 14 11.60 10.50 -5.36
C LYS A 14 11.41 9.04 -5.81
N VAL A 15 10.29 8.43 -5.44
CA VAL A 15 9.93 7.05 -5.84
C VAL A 15 9.89 6.92 -7.37
N LYS A 16 9.31 7.91 -8.06
CA LYS A 16 9.22 7.90 -9.52
C LYS A 16 10.58 7.98 -10.22
N LYS A 17 11.55 8.71 -9.65
CA LYS A 17 12.90 8.86 -10.22
C LYS A 17 13.76 7.62 -10.06
N GLU A 18 13.56 6.85 -8.99
CA GLU A 18 14.35 5.64 -8.69
C GLU A 18 14.02 4.46 -9.63
N GLY A 19 12.91 4.50 -10.38
CA GLY A 19 12.50 3.46 -11.35
C GLY A 19 12.87 3.72 -12.82
N ALA A 20 13.55 4.83 -13.15
CA ALA A 20 13.83 5.20 -14.54
C ALA A 20 15.12 4.55 -15.07
N SER A 21 15.03 3.33 -15.61
CA SER A 21 16.07 2.71 -16.43
C SER A 21 15.57 2.45 -17.87
N THR A 22 16.37 2.93 -18.81
CA THR A 22 16.31 2.93 -20.30
C THR A 22 15.27 2.07 -21.02
N ARG A 23 14.43 2.75 -21.82
CA ARG A 23 13.65 2.17 -22.93
C ARG A 23 14.44 2.34 -24.24
N SER A 24 14.59 1.27 -25.01
CA SER A 24 15.16 1.28 -26.36
C SER A 24 14.06 1.40 -27.42
N ASP A 25 14.33 2.14 -28.50
CA ASP A 25 13.41 2.39 -29.61
C ASP A 25 13.14 1.13 -30.47
N PRO A 26 11.88 0.86 -30.87
CA PRO A 26 11.57 -0.18 -31.84
C PRO A 26 11.63 0.31 -33.30
N ASP A 27 12.10 -0.59 -34.17
CA ASP A 27 12.28 -0.47 -35.62
C ASP A 27 10.97 -0.76 -36.40
N TRP A 28 10.60 0.12 -37.32
CA TRP A 28 9.26 0.30 -37.92
C TRP A 28 9.01 -0.53 -39.19
N SER A 29 9.33 -1.83 -39.23
CA SER A 29 9.20 -2.63 -40.47
C SER A 29 8.56 -4.02 -40.38
N LYS A 30 7.86 -4.34 -39.27
CA LYS A 30 7.07 -5.59 -39.11
C LYS A 30 5.55 -5.42 -38.95
N GLU A 31 5.04 -4.21 -39.21
CA GLU A 31 3.76 -3.72 -38.67
C GLU A 31 2.48 -4.39 -39.19
N GLN A 32 2.45 -5.07 -40.34
CA GLN A 32 1.17 -5.55 -40.90
C GLN A 32 0.75 -6.96 -40.45
N GLU A 33 1.70 -7.87 -40.28
CA GLU A 33 1.43 -9.22 -39.75
C GLU A 33 1.22 -9.12 -38.23
N ASP A 34 2.05 -8.31 -37.56
CA ASP A 34 1.92 -7.98 -36.13
C ASP A 34 0.57 -7.33 -35.80
N VAL A 35 0.04 -6.43 -36.64
CA VAL A 35 -1.28 -5.81 -36.42
C VAL A 35 -2.44 -6.81 -36.57
N SER A 36 -2.30 -7.80 -37.46
CA SER A 36 -3.33 -8.85 -37.61
C SER A 36 -3.33 -9.80 -36.42
N ASP A 37 -2.14 -10.19 -35.94
CA ASP A 37 -2.00 -11.03 -34.75
C ASP A 37 -2.49 -10.30 -33.49
N LEU A 38 -2.16 -9.01 -33.35
CA LEU A 38 -2.65 -8.16 -32.26
C LEU A 38 -4.17 -8.02 -32.27
N LYS A 39 -4.80 -7.89 -33.46
CA LYS A 39 -6.27 -7.85 -33.54
C LYS A 39 -6.92 -9.13 -33.05
N ARG A 40 -6.39 -10.28 -33.45
CA ARG A 40 -6.91 -11.58 -33.00
C ARG A 40 -6.71 -11.77 -31.50
N GLU A 41 -5.60 -11.28 -30.97
CA GLU A 41 -5.31 -11.32 -29.54
C GLU A 41 -6.22 -10.38 -28.74
N ILE A 42 -6.52 -9.18 -29.27
CA ILE A 42 -7.50 -8.25 -28.70
C ILE A 42 -8.90 -8.90 -28.67
N GLU A 43 -9.36 -9.49 -29.77
CA GLU A 43 -10.67 -10.16 -29.83
C GLU A 43 -10.76 -11.31 -28.81
N ALA A 44 -9.70 -12.12 -28.68
CA ALA A 44 -9.64 -13.19 -27.69
C ALA A 44 -9.65 -12.66 -26.25
N LEU A 45 -8.97 -11.54 -25.99
CA LEU A 45 -8.98 -10.87 -24.69
C LEU A 45 -10.34 -10.26 -24.37
N GLU A 46 -11.02 -9.64 -25.35
CA GLU A 46 -12.37 -9.11 -25.21
C GLU A 46 -13.38 -10.23 -24.90
N GLU A 47 -13.25 -11.39 -25.55
CA GLU A 47 -14.09 -12.56 -25.29
C GLU A 47 -13.83 -13.14 -23.89
N MET A 48 -12.56 -13.18 -23.45
CA MET A 48 -12.21 -13.53 -22.07
C MET A 48 -12.78 -12.53 -21.05
N VAL A 49 -12.71 -11.23 -21.31
CA VAL A 49 -13.29 -10.20 -20.43
C VAL A 49 -14.79 -10.40 -20.33
N ALA A 50 -15.49 -10.61 -21.46
CA ALA A 50 -16.92 -10.87 -21.48
C ALA A 50 -17.30 -12.16 -20.72
N TYR A 51 -16.48 -13.20 -20.82
CA TYR A 51 -16.66 -14.43 -20.05
C TYR A 51 -16.45 -14.22 -18.54
N LEU A 52 -15.51 -13.34 -18.16
CA LEU A 52 -15.18 -13.06 -16.77
C LEU A 52 -16.11 -12.03 -16.10
N GLU A 53 -16.77 -11.16 -16.88
CA GLU A 53 -17.65 -10.08 -16.39
C GLU A 53 -18.72 -10.57 -15.38
N PRO A 54 -19.41 -11.71 -15.59
CA PRO A 54 -20.40 -12.22 -14.63
C PRO A 54 -19.78 -12.66 -13.29
N TYR A 55 -18.51 -13.06 -13.28
CA TYR A 55 -17.81 -13.48 -12.06
C TYR A 55 -17.38 -12.30 -11.19
N LYS A 56 -17.28 -11.10 -11.76
CA LYS A 56 -16.96 -9.86 -11.04
C LYS A 56 -17.90 -9.62 -9.85
N GLY A 57 -19.20 -9.77 -10.05
CA GLY A 57 -20.18 -9.66 -8.97
C GLY A 57 -20.06 -10.77 -7.91
N MET A 58 -19.60 -11.96 -8.30
CA MET A 58 -19.31 -13.05 -7.37
C MET A 58 -18.05 -12.75 -6.54
N PHE A 59 -17.02 -12.14 -7.13
CA PHE A 59 -15.84 -11.66 -6.41
C PHE A 59 -16.16 -10.52 -5.45
N GLU A 60 -17.02 -9.57 -5.83
CA GLU A 60 -17.52 -8.53 -4.92
C GLU A 60 -18.23 -9.14 -3.69
N SER A 61 -18.96 -10.25 -3.89
CA SER A 61 -19.59 -10.99 -2.78
C SER A 61 -18.58 -11.70 -1.86
N LEU A 62 -17.39 -12.03 -2.37
CA LEU A 62 -16.31 -12.68 -1.62
C LEU A 62 -15.42 -11.70 -0.84
N ALA A 63 -15.47 -10.40 -1.16
CA ALA A 63 -14.69 -9.38 -0.46
C ALA A 63 -15.00 -9.33 1.04
N ARG A 64 -16.28 -9.49 1.43
CA ARG A 64 -16.68 -9.45 2.84
C ARG A 64 -16.20 -10.69 3.63
N PRO A 65 -16.40 -11.94 3.15
CA PRO A 65 -15.76 -13.11 3.75
C PRO A 65 -14.24 -12.98 3.87
N LEU A 66 -13.58 -12.38 2.86
CA LEU A 66 -12.14 -12.17 2.88
C LEU A 66 -11.70 -11.25 4.02
N TYR A 67 -12.43 -10.16 4.27
CA TYR A 67 -12.13 -9.27 5.40
C TYR A 67 -12.33 -9.94 6.75
N ASP A 68 -13.36 -10.78 6.89
CA ASP A 68 -13.54 -11.59 8.09
C ASP A 68 -12.37 -12.57 8.26
N TRP A 69 -11.90 -13.18 7.17
CA TRP A 69 -10.75 -14.09 7.24
C TRP A 69 -9.47 -13.39 7.69
N LEU A 70 -9.20 -12.18 7.20
CA LEU A 70 -8.10 -11.36 7.70
C LEU A 70 -8.29 -11.00 9.17
N LEU A 71 -9.49 -10.56 9.57
CA LEU A 71 -9.79 -10.15 10.95
C LEU A 71 -9.68 -11.29 11.95
N TYR A 72 -9.90 -12.53 11.52
CA TYR A 72 -9.79 -13.73 12.35
C TYR A 72 -8.46 -14.46 12.16
N GLY A 73 -7.51 -13.92 11.39
CA GLY A 73 -6.20 -14.52 11.14
C GLY A 73 -6.27 -15.87 10.42
N LYS A 74 -7.27 -16.07 9.56
CA LYS A 74 -7.40 -17.27 8.73
C LYS A 74 -6.57 -17.20 7.45
N VAL A 75 -6.20 -15.99 7.04
CA VAL A 75 -5.39 -15.67 5.86
C VAL A 75 -4.51 -14.48 6.24
N ASN A 76 -3.25 -14.48 5.82
CA ASN A 76 -2.35 -13.33 5.94
C ASN A 76 -2.53 -12.39 4.75
N ILE A 77 -2.30 -11.10 4.97
CA ILE A 77 -2.49 -10.09 3.92
C ILE A 77 -1.55 -10.27 2.71
N GLU A 78 -0.36 -10.85 2.94
CA GLU A 78 0.63 -11.14 1.90
C GLU A 78 0.15 -12.21 0.90
N GLU A 79 -0.79 -13.07 1.31
CA GLU A 79 -1.39 -14.10 0.45
C GLU A 79 -2.36 -13.50 -0.58
N LEU A 80 -2.72 -12.22 -0.43
CA LEU A 80 -3.62 -11.53 -1.35
C LEU A 80 -2.84 -10.86 -2.48
N PRO A 81 -3.34 -10.90 -3.73
CA PRO A 81 -2.76 -10.15 -4.83
C PRO A 81 -2.65 -8.67 -4.49
N LEU A 82 -1.59 -8.02 -4.97
CA LEU A 82 -1.27 -6.62 -4.70
C LEU A 82 -2.46 -5.67 -4.92
N GLU A 83 -3.13 -5.76 -6.06
CA GLU A 83 -4.28 -4.90 -6.35
C GLU A 83 -5.45 -5.17 -5.40
N SER A 84 -5.66 -6.43 -5.01
CA SER A 84 -6.71 -6.83 -4.08
C SER A 84 -6.44 -6.35 -2.66
N ARG A 85 -5.18 -6.28 -2.21
CA ARG A 85 -4.86 -5.72 -0.88
C ARG A 85 -4.82 -4.19 -0.87
N MET A 86 -4.35 -3.55 -1.94
CA MET A 86 -4.26 -2.10 -2.03
C MET A 86 -5.62 -1.41 -2.24
N PHE A 87 -6.42 -1.86 -3.19
CA PHE A 87 -7.68 -1.19 -3.56
C PHE A 87 -8.90 -1.75 -2.80
N SER A 88 -8.69 -2.18 -1.56
CA SER A 88 -9.70 -2.77 -0.70
C SER A 88 -9.52 -2.34 0.76
N HIS A 89 -10.25 -2.95 1.68
CA HIS A 89 -10.06 -2.73 3.12
C HIS A 89 -9.07 -3.71 3.77
N ALA A 90 -8.37 -4.54 3.00
CA ALA A 90 -7.54 -5.63 3.52
C ALA A 90 -6.54 -5.15 4.59
N TYR A 91 -5.78 -4.08 4.31
CA TYR A 91 -4.82 -3.50 5.26
C TYR A 91 -5.45 -3.13 6.61
N THR A 92 -6.66 -2.58 6.58
CA THR A 92 -7.39 -2.20 7.80
C THR A 92 -7.78 -3.41 8.63
N TYR A 93 -8.25 -4.49 8.00
CA TYR A 93 -8.65 -5.69 8.72
C TYR A 93 -7.45 -6.48 9.23
N ALA A 94 -6.37 -6.58 8.45
CA ALA A 94 -5.11 -7.18 8.87
C ALA A 94 -4.50 -6.43 10.06
N TRP A 95 -4.48 -5.08 10.01
CA TRP A 95 -3.98 -4.26 11.12
C TRP A 95 -4.80 -4.45 12.40
N ARG A 96 -6.14 -4.46 12.29
CA ARG A 96 -7.02 -4.71 13.44
C ARG A 96 -6.78 -6.08 14.07
N TYR A 97 -6.46 -7.09 13.28
CA TYR A 97 -6.08 -8.39 13.81
C TYR A 97 -4.77 -8.30 14.61
N ALA A 98 -3.72 -7.67 14.05
CA ALA A 98 -2.46 -7.48 14.74
C ALA A 98 -2.62 -6.74 16.08
N GLU A 99 -3.39 -5.65 16.09
CA GLU A 99 -3.70 -4.90 17.31
C GLU A 99 -4.45 -5.77 18.34
N ALA A 100 -5.50 -6.49 17.90
CA ALA A 100 -6.31 -7.32 18.80
C ALA A 100 -5.54 -8.51 19.39
N LYS A 101 -4.46 -8.93 18.72
CA LYS A 101 -3.57 -10.00 19.19
C LYS A 101 -2.31 -9.50 19.89
N HIS A 102 -2.10 -8.19 19.93
CA HIS A 102 -0.81 -7.60 20.34
C HIS A 102 0.37 -8.25 19.61
N ASP A 103 0.19 -8.56 18.32
CA ASP A 103 1.24 -9.16 17.48
C ASP A 103 2.01 -8.05 16.77
N GLU A 104 3.06 -7.56 17.41
CA GLU A 104 3.89 -6.48 16.85
C GLU A 104 4.65 -6.92 15.61
N THR A 105 5.00 -8.21 15.51
CA THR A 105 5.80 -8.73 14.40
C THR A 105 4.96 -8.69 13.13
N TYR A 106 3.72 -9.16 13.23
CA TYR A 106 2.78 -9.06 12.12
C TYR A 106 2.40 -7.60 11.83
N GLY A 107 2.25 -6.75 12.86
CA GLY A 107 2.05 -5.32 12.69
C GLY A 107 3.16 -4.64 11.87
N MET A 108 4.42 -4.86 12.23
CA MET A 108 5.58 -4.33 11.47
C MET A 108 5.60 -4.86 10.03
N ALA A 109 5.33 -6.15 9.83
CA ALA A 109 5.26 -6.74 8.49
C ALA A 109 4.16 -6.09 7.61
N ILE A 110 3.00 -5.76 8.19
CA ILE A 110 1.93 -5.04 7.48
C ILE A 110 2.39 -3.64 7.05
N ILE A 111 3.11 -2.92 7.91
CA ILE A 111 3.62 -1.57 7.62
C ILE A 111 4.66 -1.61 6.50
N ASP A 112 5.60 -2.55 6.55
CA ASP A 112 6.62 -2.76 5.51
C ASP A 112 5.96 -3.14 4.17
N LEU A 113 4.96 -4.04 4.21
CA LEU A 113 4.25 -4.47 3.01
C LEU A 113 3.47 -3.31 2.36
N LEU A 114 2.74 -2.52 3.15
CA LEU A 114 2.00 -1.36 2.64
C LEU A 114 2.94 -0.36 1.96
N GLN A 115 4.10 -0.10 2.56
CA GLN A 115 5.09 0.77 1.97
C GLN A 115 5.65 0.23 0.64
N SER A 116 5.95 -1.07 0.59
CA SER A 116 6.42 -1.75 -0.61
C SER A 116 5.37 -1.67 -1.73
N ASP A 117 4.11 -1.98 -1.42
CA ASP A 117 3.02 -1.96 -2.40
C ASP A 117 2.75 -0.55 -2.96
N MET A 118 2.75 0.47 -2.09
CA MET A 118 2.64 1.87 -2.52
C MET A 118 3.76 2.21 -3.52
N THR A 119 4.99 1.81 -3.20
CA THR A 119 6.17 2.05 -4.04
C THR A 119 6.02 1.36 -5.40
N GLU A 120 5.63 0.09 -5.41
CA GLU A 120 5.41 -0.68 -6.64
C GLU A 120 4.31 -0.05 -7.51
N LEU A 121 3.17 0.34 -6.93
CA LEU A 121 2.09 0.95 -7.70
C LEU A 121 2.45 2.32 -8.27
N VAL A 122 3.25 3.13 -7.56
CA VAL A 122 3.80 4.39 -8.09
C VAL A 122 4.71 4.11 -9.28
N GLN A 123 5.61 3.13 -9.17
CA GLN A 123 6.52 2.75 -10.26
C GLN A 123 5.78 2.22 -11.49
N LEU A 124 4.70 1.46 -11.28
CA LEU A 124 3.82 0.98 -12.34
C LEU A 124 2.90 2.07 -12.92
N GLY A 125 2.90 3.29 -12.35
CA GLY A 125 2.02 4.37 -12.77
C GLY A 125 0.53 4.11 -12.47
N LYS A 126 0.25 3.19 -11.55
CA LYS A 126 -1.11 2.81 -11.11
C LYS A 126 -1.59 3.56 -9.89
N LEU A 127 -0.71 4.31 -9.23
CA LEU A 127 -1.04 5.18 -8.12
C LEU A 127 -0.73 6.64 -8.48
N ASP A 128 -1.75 7.48 -8.47
CA ASP A 128 -1.56 8.92 -8.60
C ASP A 128 -1.14 9.55 -7.25
N GLN A 129 -0.76 10.82 -7.30
CA GLN A 129 -0.26 11.55 -6.13
C GLN A 129 -1.32 11.71 -5.03
N GLU A 130 -2.60 11.85 -5.40
CA GLU A 130 -3.68 12.02 -4.43
C GLU A 130 -3.93 10.71 -3.66
N ALA A 131 -4.04 9.61 -4.38
CA ALA A 131 -4.18 8.27 -3.82
C ALA A 131 -2.95 7.88 -2.99
N TYR A 132 -1.73 8.14 -3.49
CA TYR A 132 -0.49 7.95 -2.73
C TYR A 132 -0.51 8.74 -1.41
N GLY A 133 -0.93 10.00 -1.47
CA GLY A 133 -1.11 10.82 -0.28
C GLY A 133 -2.06 10.19 0.72
N GLY A 134 -3.19 9.63 0.26
CA GLY A 134 -4.17 8.90 1.08
C GLY A 134 -3.58 7.68 1.80
N TYR A 135 -2.88 6.81 1.07
CA TYR A 135 -2.24 5.63 1.67
C TYR A 135 -1.08 6.00 2.60
N LEU A 136 -0.34 7.07 2.30
CA LEU A 136 0.70 7.56 3.20
C LEU A 136 0.10 8.02 4.54
N LYS A 137 -1.09 8.63 4.54
CA LYS A 137 -1.81 8.96 5.80
C LYS A 137 -2.12 7.69 6.57
N GLN A 138 -2.67 6.69 5.89
CA GLN A 138 -3.03 5.40 6.49
C GLN A 138 -1.81 4.69 7.09
N TRP A 139 -0.67 4.73 6.38
CA TRP A 139 0.60 4.19 6.86
C TRP A 139 1.07 4.91 8.15
N MET A 140 1.00 6.24 8.18
CA MET A 140 1.29 7.04 9.37
C MET A 140 0.33 6.77 10.53
N ASP A 141 -0.96 6.58 10.25
CA ASP A 141 -1.97 6.25 11.25
C ASP A 141 -1.69 4.88 11.90
N TYR A 142 -1.28 3.87 11.12
CA TYR A 142 -0.87 2.57 11.67
C TYR A 142 0.37 2.68 12.54
N LEU A 143 1.38 3.42 12.08
CA LEU A 143 2.59 3.65 12.87
C LEU A 143 2.25 4.28 14.24
N SER A 144 1.41 5.30 14.25
CA SER A 144 0.95 5.96 15.47
C SER A 144 0.16 5.02 16.38
N ARG A 145 -0.81 4.28 15.82
CA ARG A 145 -1.62 3.33 16.60
C ARG A 145 -0.79 2.20 17.20
N GLY A 146 0.26 1.76 16.52
CA GLY A 146 1.14 0.71 17.03
C GLY A 146 1.89 1.12 18.30
N LEU A 147 2.15 2.43 18.52
CA LEU A 147 2.74 2.90 19.78
C LEU A 147 1.83 2.59 20.99
N SER A 148 0.52 2.65 20.80
CA SER A 148 -0.45 2.27 21.83
C SER A 148 -0.70 0.77 21.87
N ALA A 149 -0.90 0.14 20.72
CA ALA A 149 -1.24 -1.28 20.62
C ALA A 149 -0.10 -2.21 21.07
N PHE A 150 1.15 -1.79 20.86
CA PHE A 150 2.36 -2.55 21.13
C PHE A 150 3.28 -1.86 22.14
N LYS A 151 2.71 -1.04 23.05
CA LYS A 151 3.46 -0.20 24.01
C LYS A 151 4.47 -0.92 24.92
N GLU A 152 4.38 -2.25 25.03
CA GLU A 152 5.30 -3.07 25.81
C GLU A 152 6.45 -3.65 24.96
N SER A 153 6.37 -3.50 23.63
CA SER A 153 7.33 -4.05 22.68
C SER A 153 8.46 -3.07 22.36
N LYS A 154 9.66 -3.40 22.87
CA LYS A 154 10.89 -2.67 22.53
C LYS A 154 11.26 -2.80 21.05
N ASP A 155 10.86 -3.89 20.42
CA ASP A 155 11.15 -4.11 19.00
C ASP A 155 10.34 -3.14 18.15
N TYR A 156 9.06 -2.94 18.48
CA TYR A 156 8.24 -1.92 17.84
C TYR A 156 8.76 -0.50 18.08
N ASP A 157 9.16 -0.16 19.31
CA ASP A 157 9.74 1.16 19.61
C ASP A 157 10.99 1.45 18.77
N ASN A 158 11.90 0.49 18.68
CA ASN A 158 13.12 0.61 17.88
C ASN A 158 12.81 0.73 16.38
N TYR A 159 11.85 -0.05 15.90
CA TYR A 159 11.37 0.00 14.53
C TYR A 159 10.78 1.38 14.20
N PHE A 160 9.91 1.90 15.06
CA PHE A 160 9.28 3.19 14.91
C PHE A 160 10.31 4.34 14.88
N LEU A 161 11.27 4.35 15.81
CA LEU A 161 12.35 5.36 15.85
C LEU A 161 13.21 5.33 14.58
N LYS A 162 13.48 4.15 14.02
CA LYS A 162 14.21 4.00 12.76
C LYS A 162 13.45 4.63 11.60
N LEU A 163 12.14 4.41 11.52
CA LEU A 163 11.28 5.02 10.49
C LEU A 163 11.16 6.52 10.68
N GLN A 164 10.95 6.99 11.91
CA GLN A 164 10.91 8.42 12.22
C GLN A 164 12.20 9.12 11.77
N LYS A 165 13.37 8.51 11.99
CA LYS A 165 14.64 9.08 11.52
C LYS A 165 14.73 9.11 9.99
N SER A 166 14.20 8.10 9.32
CA SER A 166 14.26 7.97 7.86
C SER A 166 13.28 8.91 7.14
N TYR A 167 12.13 9.18 7.76
CA TYR A 167 11.04 10.01 7.23
C TYR A 167 10.79 11.25 8.11
N LYS A 168 11.86 11.84 8.65
CA LYS A 168 11.81 12.88 9.69
C LYS A 168 10.82 14.02 9.38
N GLU A 169 10.92 14.62 8.20
CA GLU A 169 10.09 15.76 7.80
C GLU A 169 8.60 15.39 7.70
N LEU A 170 8.30 14.15 7.28
CA LEU A 170 6.94 13.64 7.21
C LEU A 170 6.37 13.47 8.62
N PHE A 171 7.15 12.88 9.54
CA PHE A 171 6.74 12.67 10.94
C PHE A 171 6.49 13.98 11.68
N GLU A 172 7.38 14.96 11.54
CA GLU A 172 7.24 16.29 12.17
C GLU A 172 5.93 16.98 11.75
N GLU A 173 5.50 16.81 10.50
CA GLU A 173 4.27 17.42 9.98
C GLU A 173 3.01 16.61 10.35
N TYR A 174 3.10 15.27 10.40
CA TYR A 174 1.94 14.39 10.60
C TYR A 174 1.60 14.14 12.07
N ILE A 175 2.61 13.93 12.90
CA ILE A 175 2.46 13.53 14.32
C ILE A 175 2.94 14.66 15.25
N GLY A 176 3.70 15.65 14.74
CA GLY A 176 4.33 16.70 15.54
C GLY A 176 5.72 16.30 16.05
N ASP A 177 6.39 17.22 16.74
CA ASP A 177 7.70 16.96 17.37
C ASP A 177 7.50 16.07 18.63
N MET A 178 8.17 14.92 18.67
CA MET A 178 7.85 13.85 19.63
C MET A 178 8.53 13.96 21.00
N GLU A 179 9.35 14.98 21.25
CA GLU A 179 9.90 15.19 22.60
C GLU A 179 8.79 15.45 23.63
N ASP A 180 7.65 16.04 23.22
CA ASP A 180 6.50 16.35 24.09
C ASP A 180 5.40 15.27 24.12
N ASN A 181 5.43 14.27 23.23
CA ASN A 181 4.30 13.33 23.06
C ASN A 181 4.43 11.99 23.81
N ARG A 182 5.51 11.77 24.59
CA ARG A 182 5.62 10.58 25.47
C ARG A 182 4.53 10.52 26.55
N ASP A 183 4.00 11.68 26.97
CA ASP A 183 2.91 11.75 27.96
C ASP A 183 1.53 11.43 27.36
N TRP A 184 1.36 11.45 26.04
CA TRP A 184 0.09 11.12 25.38
C TRP A 184 -0.19 9.62 25.34
N VAL A 185 0.84 8.79 25.53
CA VAL A 185 0.76 7.33 25.66
C VAL A 185 0.14 6.92 27.02
N SER A 186 -0.06 7.86 27.94
CA SER A 186 -0.64 7.61 29.26
C SER A 186 -2.15 7.87 29.38
N LEU A 187 -2.81 8.33 28.31
CA LEU A 187 -4.23 8.76 28.36
C LEU A 187 -5.16 8.09 27.32
N LEU A 188 -4.72 7.02 26.67
CA LEU A 188 -5.57 6.09 25.90
C LEU A 188 -5.27 4.64 26.32
#